data_AF-A0A7W4EZ72-F1
#
_entry.id   AF-A0A7W4EZ72-F1
#
_cell.length_a   1.000
_cell.length_b   1.000
_cell.length_c   1.000
_cell.angle_alpha   90.00
_cell.angle_beta   90.00
_cell.angle_gamma   90.00
#
_symmetry.space_group_name_H-M   'P 1'
#
loop_
_entity.id
_entity.type
_entity.pdbx_description
1 polymer ?
#
loop_
_entity_poly.entity_id
_entity_poly.type
_entity_poly.pdbx_seq_one_letter_code
_entity_poly.pdbx_strand_id
1 'polypeptide(L)'
;MNTLRKELRPDFATAEKLFPLVLKRLEDYEAFHDAQSEDTPEEVFDKEYKAMEQYLSELTGKDLSDTWLWEWWEGNGIETFAFDLAMPYPVKHNDLTREDIAAFVRIVIDNEFECENDFQRKFMPYIFYSDGYFFEFLEINCPRFDPSAFNTIKDKNGKYHEPTVEEVMNKIWK
;
A
#
# COMPACT_ATOMS: atom_id res chain seq x y z
N MET A 1 19.09 -8.53 14.76
CA MET A 1 18.33 -7.64 13.86
C MET A 1 17.43 -6.78 14.72
N ASN A 2 17.51 -5.45 14.62
CA ASN A 2 16.48 -4.60 15.22
C ASN A 2 15.23 -4.77 14.35
N THR A 3 14.31 -5.59 14.83
CA THR A 3 13.01 -5.85 14.23
C THR A 3 12.12 -4.63 14.47
N LEU A 4 11.26 -4.35 13.50
CA LEU A 4 10.24 -3.30 13.63
C LEU A 4 9.41 -3.56 14.90
N ARG A 5 9.30 -2.55 15.77
CA ARG A 5 8.48 -2.62 16.98
C ARG A 5 7.05 -2.99 16.61
N LYS A 6 6.40 -3.83 17.42
CA LYS A 6 5.10 -4.43 17.04
C LYS A 6 4.03 -3.38 16.78
N GLU A 7 4.04 -2.31 17.55
CA GLU A 7 3.12 -1.18 17.45
C GLU A 7 3.26 -0.35 16.17
N LEU A 8 4.35 -0.54 15.42
CA LEU A 8 4.59 0.15 14.15
C LEU A 8 4.36 -0.76 12.94
N ARG A 9 4.04 -2.04 13.14
CA ARG A 9 3.76 -2.97 12.04
C ARG A 9 2.46 -2.57 11.33
N PRO A 10 2.33 -2.82 10.01
CA PRO A 10 1.05 -2.67 9.33
C PRO A 10 -0.04 -3.50 10.01
N ASP A 11 -1.27 -2.99 10.05
CA ASP A 11 -2.41 -3.69 10.64
C ASP A 11 -2.96 -4.76 9.70
N PHE A 12 -2.17 -5.82 9.52
CA PHE A 12 -2.55 -6.98 8.72
C PHE A 12 -3.76 -7.72 9.28
N ALA A 13 -4.05 -7.62 10.59
CA ALA A 13 -5.20 -8.28 11.17
C ALA A 13 -6.51 -7.65 10.68
N THR A 14 -6.56 -6.33 10.60
CA THR A 14 -7.69 -5.62 9.98
C THR A 14 -7.74 -5.90 8.48
N ALA A 15 -6.61 -5.84 7.78
CA ALA A 15 -6.57 -6.14 6.34
C ALA A 15 -7.08 -7.56 6.02
N GLU A 16 -6.64 -8.58 6.76
CA GLU A 16 -7.05 -9.98 6.58
C GLU A 16 -8.56 -10.16 6.82
N LYS A 17 -9.14 -9.40 7.75
CA LYS A 17 -10.58 -9.41 8.02
C LYS A 17 -11.39 -8.72 6.92
N LEU A 18 -10.91 -7.59 6.40
CA LEU A 18 -11.63 -6.80 5.39
C LEU A 18 -11.47 -7.37 3.98
N PHE A 19 -10.30 -7.94 3.67
CA PHE A 19 -9.93 -8.48 2.36
C PHE A 19 -11.02 -9.32 1.68
N PRO A 20 -11.60 -10.37 2.29
CA PRO A 20 -12.61 -11.18 1.61
C PRO A 20 -13.89 -10.40 1.28
N LEU A 21 -14.24 -9.39 2.07
CA LEU A 21 -15.42 -8.56 1.86
C LEU A 21 -15.20 -7.55 0.73
N VAL A 22 -14.00 -6.97 0.68
CA VAL A 22 -13.57 -6.07 -0.40
C VAL A 22 -13.49 -6.84 -1.71
N LEU A 23 -12.75 -7.95 -1.74
CA LEU A 23 -12.60 -8.80 -2.92
C LEU A 23 -13.96 -9.21 -3.46
N LYS A 24 -14.86 -9.70 -2.59
CA LYS A 24 -16.19 -10.11 -3.01
C LYS A 24 -16.97 -8.97 -3.67
N ARG A 25 -16.89 -7.76 -3.12
CA ARG A 25 -17.61 -6.60 -3.68
C ARG A 25 -17.11 -6.22 -5.07
N LEU A 26 -15.80 -6.31 -5.29
CA LEU A 26 -15.18 -6.06 -6.60
C LEU A 26 -15.57 -7.16 -7.61
N GLU A 27 -15.54 -8.43 -7.19
CA GLU A 27 -15.99 -9.56 -8.02
C GLU A 27 -17.48 -9.44 -8.39
N ASP A 28 -18.32 -8.96 -7.47
CA ASP A 28 -19.74 -8.71 -7.74
C ASP A 28 -19.94 -7.58 -8.77
N TYR A 29 -19.08 -6.55 -8.75
CA TYR A 29 -19.09 -5.50 -9.77
C TYR A 29 -18.64 -6.02 -11.13
N GLU A 30 -17.58 -6.82 -11.18
CA GLU A 30 -17.11 -7.47 -12.40
C GLU A 30 -18.20 -8.38 -13.01
N ALA A 31 -18.82 -9.22 -12.19
CA ALA A 31 -19.92 -10.08 -12.62
C ALA A 31 -21.15 -9.28 -13.09
N PHE A 32 -21.44 -8.14 -12.45
CA PHE A 32 -22.47 -7.22 -12.92
C PHE A 32 -22.12 -6.67 -14.31
N HIS A 33 -20.89 -6.19 -14.50
CA HIS A 33 -20.42 -5.61 -15.75
C HIS A 33 -20.48 -6.64 -16.89
N ASP A 34 -19.98 -7.86 -16.66
CA ASP A 34 -19.99 -8.96 -17.64
C ASP A 34 -21.41 -9.42 -18.03
N ALA A 35 -22.39 -9.20 -17.16
CA ALA A 35 -23.78 -9.55 -17.43
C ALA A 35 -24.53 -8.50 -18.28
N GLN A 36 -23.96 -7.30 -18.47
CA GLN A 36 -24.58 -6.24 -19.25
C GLN A 36 -24.36 -6.43 -20.76
N SER A 37 -25.30 -5.95 -21.58
CA SER A 37 -25.10 -5.85 -23.03
C SER A 37 -24.49 -4.49 -23.42
N GLU A 38 -23.94 -4.40 -24.64
CA GLU A 38 -23.42 -3.13 -25.19
C GLU A 38 -24.48 -2.02 -25.28
N ASP A 39 -25.77 -2.37 -25.34
CA ASP A 39 -26.89 -1.43 -25.35
C ASP A 39 -27.28 -0.91 -23.95
N THR A 40 -26.60 -1.35 -22.90
CA THR A 40 -26.91 -0.94 -21.52
C THR A 40 -26.57 0.54 -21.34
N PRO A 41 -27.51 1.37 -20.83
CA PRO A 41 -27.25 2.79 -20.61
C PRO A 41 -26.11 3.02 -19.60
N GLU A 42 -25.29 4.04 -19.85
CA GLU A 42 -24.15 4.42 -19.00
C GLU A 42 -24.58 4.67 -17.54
N GLU A 43 -25.78 5.23 -17.34
CA GLU A 43 -26.31 5.54 -16.00
C GLU A 43 -26.51 4.30 -15.12
N VAL A 44 -26.65 3.12 -15.73
CA VAL A 44 -26.75 1.84 -15.02
C VAL A 44 -25.38 1.46 -14.44
N PHE A 45 -24.30 1.67 -15.20
CA PHE A 45 -22.93 1.45 -14.74
C PHE A 45 -22.53 2.46 -13.68
N ASP A 46 -22.81 3.75 -13.90
CA ASP A 46 -22.50 4.82 -12.93
C ASP A 46 -23.13 4.56 -11.56
N LYS A 47 -24.40 4.12 -11.55
CA LYS A 47 -25.12 3.84 -10.32
C LYS A 47 -24.50 2.66 -9.56
N GLU A 48 -24.14 1.59 -10.26
CA GLU A 48 -23.52 0.42 -9.63
C GLU A 48 -22.09 0.71 -9.17
N TYR A 49 -21.32 1.47 -9.95
CA TYR A 49 -20.00 1.96 -9.57
C TYR A 49 -20.08 2.81 -8.30
N LYS A 50 -21.02 3.76 -8.22
CA LYS A 50 -21.20 4.59 -7.01
C LYS A 50 -21.65 3.78 -5.80
N ALA A 51 -22.48 2.75 -5.99
CA ALA A 51 -22.84 1.85 -4.90
C ALA A 51 -21.63 1.03 -4.42
N MET A 52 -20.73 0.63 -5.32
CA MET A 52 -19.46 -0.02 -4.97
C MET A 52 -18.54 0.91 -4.19
N GLU A 53 -18.29 2.11 -4.72
CA GLU A 53 -17.46 3.14 -4.11
C GLU A 53 -17.92 3.46 -2.68
N GLN A 54 -19.22 3.71 -2.50
CA GLN A 54 -19.78 4.01 -1.19
C GLN A 54 -19.60 2.84 -0.21
N TYR A 55 -19.93 1.61 -0.63
CA TYR A 55 -19.78 0.44 0.24
C TYR A 55 -18.32 0.22 0.66
N LEU A 56 -17.39 0.31 -0.28
CA LEU A 56 -15.97 0.10 -0.01
C LEU A 56 -15.40 1.21 0.88
N SER A 57 -15.81 2.46 0.65
CA SER A 57 -15.43 3.61 1.48
C SER A 57 -15.91 3.43 2.92
N GLU A 58 -17.18 3.07 3.12
CA GLU A 58 -17.75 2.80 4.45
C GLU A 58 -17.07 1.62 5.15
N LEU A 59 -16.77 0.55 4.40
CA LEU A 59 -16.16 -0.67 4.94
C LEU A 59 -14.70 -0.48 5.35
N THR A 60 -13.93 0.26 4.55
CA THR A 60 -12.48 0.45 4.75
C THR A 60 -12.16 1.71 5.55
N GLY A 61 -13.10 2.65 5.66
CA GLY A 61 -12.89 3.97 6.24
C GLY A 61 -12.04 4.89 5.36
N LYS A 62 -11.82 4.55 4.09
CA LYS A 62 -11.04 5.33 3.13
C LYS A 62 -11.94 6.25 2.32
N ASP A 63 -11.42 7.42 1.95
CA ASP A 63 -12.03 8.22 0.89
C ASP A 63 -11.59 7.64 -0.46
N LEU A 64 -12.55 7.22 -1.27
CA LEU A 64 -12.33 6.56 -2.56
C LEU A 64 -12.81 7.41 -3.73
N SER A 65 -13.15 8.69 -3.51
CA SER A 65 -13.69 9.54 -4.59
C SER A 65 -12.74 9.74 -5.75
N ASP A 66 -11.43 9.72 -5.47
CA ASP A 66 -10.36 9.90 -6.44
C ASP A 66 -9.69 8.57 -6.84
N THR A 67 -10.18 7.45 -6.30
CA THR A 67 -9.67 6.11 -6.61
C THR A 67 -10.37 5.56 -7.85
N TRP A 68 -9.61 5.06 -8.81
CA TRP A 68 -10.14 4.36 -9.97
C TRP A 68 -10.43 2.91 -9.60
N LEU A 69 -11.64 2.63 -9.12
CA LEU A 69 -12.10 1.30 -8.73
C LEU A 69 -12.38 0.40 -9.94
N TRP A 70 -11.54 0.45 -10.96
CA TRP A 70 -11.44 -0.53 -12.05
C TRP A 70 -9.97 -0.82 -12.38
N GLU A 71 -9.03 -0.20 -11.66
CA GLU A 71 -7.59 -0.24 -11.95
C GLU A 71 -7.03 -1.67 -11.94
N TRP A 72 -7.68 -2.60 -11.23
CA TRP A 72 -7.26 -3.99 -11.21
C TRP A 72 -7.29 -4.67 -12.59
N TRP A 73 -8.08 -4.17 -13.54
CA TRP A 73 -8.08 -4.67 -14.92
C TRP A 73 -6.78 -4.33 -15.67
N GLU A 74 -6.07 -3.28 -15.26
CA GLU A 74 -4.79 -2.85 -15.86
C GLU A 74 -3.58 -3.14 -14.98
N GLY A 75 -3.81 -3.41 -13.69
CA GLY A 75 -2.77 -3.62 -12.68
C GLY A 75 -2.46 -5.09 -12.36
N ASN A 76 -2.14 -5.34 -11.08
CA ASN A 76 -1.71 -6.66 -10.57
C ASN A 76 -2.89 -7.60 -10.24
N GLY A 77 -4.06 -7.36 -10.84
CA GLY A 77 -5.28 -8.15 -10.64
C GLY A 77 -6.09 -7.78 -9.39
N ILE A 78 -7.32 -8.31 -9.36
CA ILE A 78 -8.37 -7.95 -8.40
C ILE A 78 -8.00 -8.28 -6.95
N GLU A 79 -7.26 -9.37 -6.72
CA GLU A 79 -6.81 -9.74 -5.37
C GLU A 79 -5.81 -8.73 -4.81
N THR A 80 -4.86 -8.24 -5.62
CA THR A 80 -3.88 -7.26 -5.17
C THR A 80 -4.58 -5.95 -4.82
N PHE A 81 -5.46 -5.48 -5.70
CA PHE A 81 -6.23 -4.27 -5.47
C PHE A 81 -7.16 -4.37 -4.24
N ALA A 82 -7.80 -5.54 -4.04
CA ALA A 82 -8.60 -5.79 -2.84
C ALA A 82 -7.76 -5.72 -1.55
N PHE A 83 -6.51 -6.19 -1.60
CA PHE A 83 -5.58 -6.07 -0.49
C PHE A 83 -5.20 -4.61 -0.22
N ASP A 84 -4.89 -3.83 -1.25
CA ASP A 84 -4.53 -2.42 -1.10
C ASP A 84 -5.69 -1.61 -0.49
N LEU A 85 -6.92 -1.85 -0.95
CA LEU A 85 -8.12 -1.25 -0.36
C LEU A 85 -8.33 -1.69 1.10
N ALA A 86 -8.13 -2.97 1.41
CA ALA A 86 -8.32 -3.52 2.75
C ALA A 86 -7.23 -3.09 3.75
N MET A 87 -6.02 -2.77 3.29
CA MET A 87 -4.91 -2.36 4.14
C MET A 87 -5.18 -0.97 4.74
N PRO A 88 -5.24 -0.81 6.07
CA PRO A 88 -5.42 0.51 6.68
C PRO A 88 -4.26 1.45 6.33
N TYR A 89 -4.57 2.75 6.20
CA TYR A 89 -3.52 3.75 6.01
C TYR A 89 -2.56 3.81 7.20
N PRO A 90 -1.27 4.08 6.97
CA PRO A 90 -0.32 4.33 8.04
C PRO A 90 -0.73 5.56 8.86
N VAL A 91 -0.42 5.54 10.15
CA VAL A 91 -0.80 6.63 11.07
C VAL A 91 0.41 7.50 11.43
N LYS A 92 0.13 8.75 11.83
CA LYS A 92 1.15 9.66 12.36
C LYS A 92 1.53 9.26 13.78
N HIS A 93 2.82 9.10 14.02
CA HIS A 93 3.39 8.89 15.34
C HIS A 93 4.19 10.13 15.79
N ASN A 94 4.20 10.41 17.09
CA ASN A 94 4.84 11.60 17.67
C ASN A 94 6.15 11.28 18.41
N ASP A 95 6.46 10.00 18.59
CA ASP A 95 7.52 9.48 19.44
C ASP A 95 8.42 8.46 18.73
N LEU A 96 8.57 8.61 17.41
CA LEU A 96 9.48 7.78 16.62
C LEU A 96 10.93 8.11 16.94
N THR A 97 11.73 7.07 17.07
CA THR A 97 13.17 7.14 17.19
C THR A 97 13.85 7.01 15.83
N ARG A 98 15.13 7.34 15.76
CA ARG A 98 15.94 7.12 14.56
C ARG A 98 15.92 5.66 14.15
N GLU A 99 16.02 4.78 15.14
CA GLU A 99 16.06 3.34 14.98
C GLU A 99 14.75 2.79 14.40
N ASP A 100 13.60 3.41 14.73
CA ASP A 100 12.31 3.02 14.15
C ASP A 100 12.28 3.31 12.66
N ILE A 101 12.61 4.54 12.26
CA ILE A 101 12.66 4.91 10.84
C ILE A 101 13.72 4.08 10.10
N ALA A 102 14.87 3.81 10.72
CA ALA A 102 15.88 2.94 10.13
C ALA A 102 15.39 1.50 9.90
N ALA A 103 14.48 0.99 10.73
CA ALA A 103 13.86 -0.31 10.52
C ALA A 103 12.93 -0.30 9.29
N PHE A 104 12.12 0.74 9.12
CA PHE A 104 11.31 0.93 7.91
C PHE A 104 12.16 1.06 6.64
N VAL A 105 13.21 1.88 6.69
CA VAL A 105 14.15 2.04 5.56
C VAL A 105 14.78 0.71 5.18
N ARG A 106 15.17 -0.12 6.17
CA ARG A 106 15.71 -1.45 5.90
C ARG A 106 14.69 -2.37 5.23
N ILE A 107 13.44 -2.37 5.70
CA ILE A 107 12.34 -3.14 5.09
C ILE A 107 12.13 -2.76 3.63
N VAL A 108 12.16 -1.46 3.31
CA VAL A 108 12.03 -0.97 1.93
C VAL A 108 13.23 -1.36 1.06
N ILE A 109 14.47 -1.25 1.57
CA ILE A 109 15.67 -1.64 0.81
C ILE A 109 15.71 -3.15 0.56
N ASP A 110 15.42 -3.94 1.59
CA ASP A 110 15.50 -5.41 1.51
C ASP A 110 14.27 -6.02 0.82
N ASN A 111 13.17 -5.25 0.66
CA ASN A 111 11.85 -5.72 0.23
C ASN A 111 11.39 -6.96 1.02
N GLU A 112 11.63 -6.94 2.33
CA GLU A 112 11.36 -8.07 3.21
C GLU A 112 11.01 -7.62 4.63
N PHE A 113 10.04 -8.32 5.23
CA PHE A 113 9.82 -8.30 6.67
C PHE A 113 9.36 -9.68 7.16
N GLU A 114 9.52 -9.91 8.46
CA GLU A 114 9.10 -11.15 9.09
C GLU A 114 7.57 -11.30 9.08
N CYS A 115 7.06 -12.19 8.23
CA CYS A 115 5.64 -12.49 8.14
C CYS A 115 5.18 -13.45 9.26
N GLU A 116 4.09 -13.10 9.94
CA GLU A 116 3.52 -13.89 11.04
C GLU A 116 2.56 -14.99 10.56
N ASN A 117 1.95 -14.83 9.38
CA ASN A 117 0.95 -15.77 8.84
C ASN A 117 1.03 -15.88 7.30
N ASP A 118 0.21 -16.77 6.72
CA ASP A 118 0.17 -16.99 5.27
C ASP A 118 -0.42 -15.80 4.50
N PHE A 119 -1.35 -15.05 5.10
CA PHE A 119 -1.90 -13.84 4.50
C PHE A 119 -0.81 -12.79 4.26
N GLN A 120 0.02 -12.53 5.27
CA GLN A 120 1.17 -11.64 5.16
C GLN A 120 2.17 -12.14 4.10
N ARG A 121 2.49 -13.44 4.10
CA ARG A 121 3.41 -14.02 3.09
C ARG A 121 2.87 -13.87 1.67
N LYS A 122 1.57 -14.06 1.47
CA LYS A 122 0.91 -13.93 0.17
C LYS A 122 1.04 -12.50 -0.36
N PHE A 123 0.81 -11.49 0.48
CA PHE A 123 0.74 -10.10 0.05
C PHE A 123 2.03 -9.29 0.23
N MET A 124 3.04 -9.85 0.89
CA MET A 124 4.35 -9.19 1.07
C MET A 124 4.96 -8.62 -0.23
N PRO A 125 4.93 -9.30 -1.39
CA PRO A 125 5.51 -8.73 -2.61
C PRO A 125 4.83 -7.44 -3.10
N TYR A 126 3.60 -7.16 -2.67
CA TYR A 126 2.75 -6.10 -3.19
C TYR A 126 2.67 -4.86 -2.28
N ILE A 127 3.28 -4.89 -1.09
CA ILE A 127 3.22 -3.75 -0.15
C ILE A 127 4.39 -2.76 -0.29
N PHE A 128 5.39 -3.09 -1.12
CA PHE A 128 6.64 -2.32 -1.26
C PHE A 128 6.64 -1.31 -2.40
N TYR A 129 5.51 -1.11 -3.10
CA TYR A 129 5.42 -0.08 -4.12
C TYR A 129 5.71 1.31 -3.54
N SER A 130 6.17 2.23 -4.40
CA SER A 130 6.56 3.60 -4.00
C SER A 130 5.40 4.44 -3.48
N ASP A 131 4.19 4.05 -3.81
CA ASP A 131 2.89 4.54 -3.36
C ASP A 131 2.23 3.56 -2.35
N GLY A 132 2.94 2.53 -1.93
CA GLY A 132 2.49 1.55 -0.95
C GLY A 132 2.75 1.97 0.49
N TYR A 133 2.23 1.15 1.41
CA TYR A 133 2.17 1.44 2.86
C TYR A 133 3.49 1.94 3.46
N PHE A 134 4.63 1.34 3.10
CA PHE A 134 5.91 1.71 3.73
C PHE A 134 6.42 3.08 3.29
N PHE A 135 6.17 3.48 2.05
CA PHE A 135 6.50 4.83 1.56
C PHE A 135 5.54 5.86 2.14
N GLU A 136 4.23 5.58 2.16
CA GLU A 136 3.23 6.43 2.80
C GLU A 136 3.54 6.63 4.30
N PHE A 137 3.95 5.57 5.00
CA PHE A 137 4.36 5.67 6.40
C PHE A 137 5.51 6.65 6.57
N LEU A 138 6.54 6.55 5.72
CA LEU A 138 7.70 7.45 5.78
C LEU A 138 7.31 8.89 5.40
N GLU A 139 6.42 9.09 4.43
CA GLU A 139 5.92 10.42 4.05
C GLU A 139 5.18 11.10 5.20
N ILE A 140 4.26 10.38 5.86
CA ILE A 140 3.51 10.90 7.00
C ILE A 140 4.45 11.19 8.17
N ASN A 141 5.44 10.32 8.42
CA ASN A 141 6.21 10.35 9.65
C ASN A 141 7.55 11.12 9.57
N CYS A 142 8.13 11.31 8.39
CA CYS A 142 9.42 11.97 8.19
C CYS A 142 9.25 13.26 7.36
N PRO A 143 9.33 14.46 7.95
CA PRO A 143 9.08 15.73 7.25
C PRO A 143 10.00 16.03 6.06
N ARG A 144 11.17 15.39 5.99
CA ARG A 144 12.14 15.52 4.89
C ARG A 144 12.16 14.30 3.97
N PHE A 145 11.14 13.46 4.06
CA PHE A 145 11.04 12.31 3.19
C PHE A 145 11.00 12.73 1.73
N ASP A 146 11.80 12.04 0.92
CA ASP A 146 11.84 12.14 -0.52
C ASP A 146 12.06 10.71 -1.04
N PRO A 147 11.13 10.14 -1.83
CA PRO A 147 11.29 8.80 -2.40
C PRO A 147 12.59 8.62 -3.18
N SER A 148 13.14 9.69 -3.77
CA SER A 148 14.43 9.65 -4.47
C SER A 148 15.62 9.32 -3.54
N ALA A 149 15.42 9.33 -2.23
CA ALA A 149 16.39 8.86 -1.27
C ALA A 149 16.80 7.40 -1.52
N PHE A 150 15.89 6.58 -2.07
CA PHE A 150 16.08 5.16 -2.39
C PHE A 150 16.63 4.90 -3.80
N ASN A 151 16.81 5.92 -4.63
CA ASN A 151 17.39 5.75 -5.96
C ASN A 151 18.88 5.38 -5.88
N THR A 152 19.37 4.70 -6.92
CA THR A 152 20.80 4.39 -7.07
C THR A 152 21.67 5.63 -6.90
N ILE A 153 22.73 5.48 -6.10
CA ILE A 153 23.67 6.56 -5.78
C ILE A 153 24.94 6.38 -6.61
N LYS A 154 25.44 7.49 -7.14
CA LYS A 154 26.74 7.54 -7.80
C LYS A 154 27.81 7.96 -6.80
N ASP A 155 28.79 7.10 -6.59
CA ASP A 155 29.91 7.38 -5.69
C ASP A 155 30.89 8.41 -6.29
N LYS A 156 31.87 8.83 -5.49
CA LYS A 156 32.93 9.77 -5.91
C LYS A 156 33.80 9.29 -7.08
N ASN A 157 33.82 7.99 -7.34
CA ASN A 157 34.53 7.36 -8.47
C ASN A 157 33.63 7.18 -9.69
N GLY A 158 32.36 7.59 -9.60
CA GLY A 158 31.37 7.48 -10.65
C GLY A 158 30.68 6.13 -10.76
N LYS A 159 30.86 5.23 -9.78
CA LYS A 159 30.21 3.92 -9.73
C LYS A 159 28.83 4.02 -9.09
N TYR A 160 27.84 3.40 -9.70
CA TYR A 160 26.49 3.30 -9.13
C TYR A 160 26.39 2.15 -8.13
N HIS A 161 25.65 2.36 -7.05
CA HIS A 161 25.27 1.34 -6.07
C HIS A 161 23.88 1.63 -5.50
N GLU A 162 23.25 0.59 -4.95
CA GLU A 162 22.03 0.75 -4.15
C GLU A 162 22.35 1.52 -2.85
N PRO A 163 21.43 2.38 -2.39
CA PRO A 163 21.66 3.13 -1.17
C PRO A 163 21.67 2.22 0.05
N THR A 164 22.54 2.52 1.01
CA THR A 164 22.52 1.89 2.32
C THR A 164 21.49 2.55 3.23
N VAL A 165 21.08 1.85 4.29
CA VAL A 165 20.18 2.41 5.32
C VAL A 165 20.70 3.74 5.86
N GLU A 166 22.00 3.84 6.18
CA GLU A 166 22.59 5.08 6.70
C GLU A 166 22.58 6.23 5.68
N GLU A 167 22.76 5.96 4.39
CA GLU A 167 22.68 6.99 3.34
C GLU A 167 21.26 7.54 3.18
N VAL A 168 20.24 6.67 3.24
CA VAL A 168 18.84 7.10 3.23
C VAL A 168 18.52 7.90 4.51
N MET A 169 18.90 7.37 5.67
CA MET A 169 18.66 8.02 6.96
C MET A 169 19.29 9.41 7.05
N ASN A 170 20.48 9.61 6.47
CA ASN A 170 21.13 10.92 6.42
C ASN A 170 20.36 11.98 5.61
N LYS A 171 19.51 11.54 4.68
CA LYS A 171 18.62 12.42 3.89
C LYS A 171 17.32 12.72 4.66
N ILE A 172 16.69 11.71 5.26
CA ILE A 172 15.30 11.81 5.74
C ILE A 172 15.13 12.13 7.25
N TRP A 173 16.13 11.85 8.10
CA TRP A 173 15.99 11.87 9.58
C TRP A 173 16.37 13.19 10.28
N LYS A 174 16.60 14.29 9.56
CA LYS A 174 17.12 15.53 10.17
C LYS A 174 16.09 16.45 10.81
#